data_AF-A0A847Z7R9-F1
#
_entry.id   AF-A0A847Z7R9-F1
#
_cell.length_a   1.000
_cell.length_b   1.000
_cell.length_c   1.000
_cell.angle_alpha   90.00
_cell.angle_beta   90.00
_cell.angle_gamma   90.00
#
_symmetry.space_group_name_H-M   'P 1'
#
loop_
_entity.id
_entity.type
_entity.pdbx_description
1 polymer ?
#
loop_
_entity_poly.entity_id
_entity_poly.type
_entity_poly.pdbx_seq_one_letter_code
_entity_poly.pdbx_strand_id
1 'polypeptide(L)'
;GFLWNRLQMALGREATYLVDQGLATVEDIDIAMKKGLAPRYLLRGIFAMYDFNGIDVLNTVFNTTFPTLCNADSAPACITDKVSKGEFGIKTKKGFVDYTDKDISKVISDGEEKLISIVKYAKDNIW
;
A
#
# COMPACT_ATOMS: atom_id res chain seq x y z
N GLY A 1 15.77 -9.80 6.47
CA GLY A 1 14.83 -8.90 5.77
C GLY A 1 14.36 -7.85 6.75
N PHE A 2 14.45 -6.57 6.37
CA PHE A 2 14.17 -5.43 7.24
C PHE A 2 12.71 -5.42 7.74
N LEU A 3 12.48 -4.87 8.94
CA LEU A 3 11.18 -4.77 9.61
C LEU A 3 10.08 -4.25 8.67
N TRP A 4 10.37 -3.19 7.91
CA TRP A 4 9.41 -2.56 7.01
C TRP A 4 9.01 -3.46 5.83
N ASN A 5 9.91 -4.28 5.30
CA ASN A 5 9.60 -5.23 4.22
C ASN A 5 8.52 -6.22 4.65
N ARG A 6 8.56 -6.72 5.91
CA ARG A 6 7.55 -7.66 6.41
C ARG A 6 6.17 -7.00 6.51
N LEU A 7 6.12 -5.76 7.00
CA LEU A 7 4.87 -4.99 7.10
C LEU A 7 4.29 -4.69 5.70
N GLN A 8 5.15 -4.29 4.76
CA GLN A 8 4.74 -4.04 3.38
C GLN A 8 4.16 -5.29 2.72
N MET A 9 4.79 -6.45 2.89
CA MET A 9 4.28 -7.70 2.27
C MET A 9 2.98 -8.17 2.91
N ALA A 10 2.78 -7.99 4.22
CA ALA A 10 1.51 -8.31 4.87
C ALA A 10 0.35 -7.45 4.30
N LEU A 11 0.57 -6.15 4.14
CA LEU A 11 -0.41 -5.24 3.53
C LEU A 11 -0.62 -5.56 2.04
N GLY A 12 0.46 -5.78 1.29
CA GLY A 12 0.40 -6.09 -0.14
C GLY A 12 -0.36 -7.38 -0.43
N ARG A 13 -0.22 -8.39 0.43
CA ARG A 13 -0.95 -9.65 0.32
C ARG A 13 -2.47 -9.44 0.39
N GLU A 14 -2.94 -8.63 1.34
CA GLU A 14 -4.37 -8.35 1.46
C GLU A 14 -4.86 -7.46 0.31
N ALA A 15 -4.12 -6.40 -0.01
CA ALA A 15 -4.46 -5.47 -1.09
C ALA A 15 -4.67 -6.19 -2.43
N THR A 16 -3.75 -7.10 -2.78
CA THR A 16 -3.83 -7.87 -4.02
C THR A 16 -4.91 -8.95 -3.98
N TYR A 17 -5.14 -9.57 -2.83
CA TYR A 17 -6.25 -10.50 -2.64
C TYR A 17 -7.61 -9.84 -2.88
N LEU A 18 -7.84 -8.64 -2.32
CA LEU A 18 -9.09 -7.90 -2.53
C LEU A 18 -9.33 -7.56 -4.01
N VAL A 19 -8.27 -7.24 -4.75
CA VAL A 19 -8.33 -7.00 -6.20
C VAL A 19 -8.65 -8.29 -6.97
N ASP A 20 -7.98 -9.39 -6.67
CA ASP A 20 -8.21 -10.69 -7.31
C ASP A 20 -9.64 -11.21 -7.07
N GLN A 21 -10.20 -10.95 -5.89
CA GLN A 21 -11.58 -11.31 -5.55
C GLN A 21 -12.62 -10.34 -6.14
N GLY A 22 -12.20 -9.27 -6.82
CA GLY A 22 -13.10 -8.25 -7.36
C GLY A 22 -13.82 -7.42 -6.29
N LEU A 23 -13.31 -7.41 -5.05
CA LEU A 23 -13.88 -6.68 -3.92
C LEU A 23 -13.48 -5.20 -3.91
N ALA A 24 -12.40 -4.85 -4.60
CA ALA A 24 -11.93 -3.48 -4.77
C ALA A 24 -11.16 -3.34 -6.09
N THR A 25 -11.17 -2.15 -6.70
CA THR A 25 -10.26 -1.89 -7.82
C THR A 25 -8.86 -1.49 -7.31
N VAL A 26 -7.87 -1.48 -8.20
CA VAL A 26 -6.52 -0.99 -7.87
C VAL A 26 -6.59 0.47 -7.38
N GLU A 27 -7.42 1.29 -8.01
CA GLU A 27 -7.63 2.69 -7.66
C GLU A 27 -8.26 2.84 -6.27
N ASP A 28 -9.23 1.99 -5.91
CA ASP A 28 -9.85 2.00 -4.58
C ASP A 28 -8.83 1.73 -3.48
N ILE A 29 -7.99 0.70 -3.66
CA ILE A 29 -6.90 0.37 -2.73
C ILE A 29 -5.92 1.54 -2.59
N ASP A 30 -5.50 2.13 -3.72
CA ASP A 30 -4.59 3.26 -3.75
C ASP A 30 -5.16 4.49 -3.03
N ILE A 31 -6.45 4.77 -3.22
CA ILE A 31 -7.16 5.88 -2.55
C ILE A 31 -7.28 5.61 -1.05
N ALA A 32 -7.66 4.40 -0.65
CA ALA A 32 -7.78 4.00 0.76
C ALA A 32 -6.43 4.14 1.49
N MET A 33 -5.33 3.80 0.83
CA MET A 33 -3.98 4.00 1.36
C MET A 33 -3.59 5.48 1.43
N LYS A 34 -3.67 6.20 0.30
CA LYS A 34 -3.19 7.59 0.18
C LYS A 34 -3.98 8.57 1.04
N LYS A 35 -5.31 8.45 1.09
CA LYS A 35 -6.20 9.35 1.82
C LYS A 35 -6.57 8.84 3.22
N GLY A 36 -6.37 7.55 3.47
CA GLY A 36 -6.78 6.90 4.71
C GLY A 36 -5.61 6.46 5.57
N LEU A 37 -5.13 5.24 5.36
CA LEU A 37 -4.21 4.58 6.30
C LEU A 37 -2.85 5.26 6.39
N ALA A 38 -2.24 5.65 5.27
CA ALA A 38 -0.87 6.15 5.28
C ALA A 38 -0.70 7.46 6.08
N PRO A 39 -1.53 8.51 5.92
CA PRO A 39 -1.41 9.72 6.72
C PRO A 39 -1.57 9.48 8.24
N ARG A 40 -2.46 8.56 8.63
CA ARG A 40 -2.68 8.23 10.04
C ARG A 40 -1.47 7.57 10.67
N TYR A 41 -0.85 6.64 9.95
CA TYR A 41 0.37 5.98 10.41
C TYR A 41 1.61 6.88 10.33
N LEU A 42 1.68 7.79 9.35
CA LEU A 42 2.71 8.83 9.31
C LEU A 42 2.63 9.71 10.56
N LEU A 43 1.43 10.13 10.94
CA LEU A 43 1.19 11.04 12.07
C LEU A 43 1.49 10.41 13.43
N ARG A 44 1.12 9.13 13.64
CA ARG A 44 1.08 8.54 14.99
C ARG A 44 1.82 7.21 15.13
N GLY A 45 2.20 6.55 14.04
CA GLY A 45 2.65 5.17 14.08
C GLY A 45 1.53 4.19 14.45
N ILE A 46 1.76 2.89 14.21
CA ILE A 46 0.70 1.88 14.31
C ILE A 46 0.24 1.61 15.75
N PHE A 47 1.17 1.53 16.71
CA PHE A 47 0.83 1.19 18.10
C PHE A 47 0.16 2.35 18.85
N ALA A 48 0.64 3.59 18.70
CA ALA A 48 -0.06 4.72 19.31
C ALA A 48 -1.41 5.01 18.61
N MET A 49 -1.58 4.59 17.36
CA MET A 49 -2.91 4.54 16.73
C MET A 49 -3.81 3.48 17.38
N TYR A 50 -3.25 2.38 17.85
CA TYR A 50 -4.00 1.36 18.59
C TYR A 50 -4.42 1.84 19.98
N ASP A 51 -3.52 2.50 20.70
CA ASP A 51 -3.87 3.17 21.96
C ASP A 51 -4.98 4.21 21.74
N PHE A 52 -4.92 4.97 20.63
CA PHE A 52 -5.95 5.94 20.29
C PHE A 52 -7.31 5.31 19.98
N ASN A 53 -7.34 4.13 19.34
CA ASN A 53 -8.58 3.43 19.00
C ASN A 53 -9.21 2.68 20.18
N GLY A 54 -8.42 2.36 21.21
CA GLY A 54 -8.80 1.44 22.28
C GLY A 54 -8.37 0.01 21.98
N ILE A 55 -7.53 -0.56 22.84
CA ILE A 55 -6.97 -1.92 22.66
C ILE A 55 -8.05 -3.00 22.80
N ASP A 56 -9.05 -2.78 23.65
CA ASP A 56 -10.21 -3.65 23.84
C ASP A 56 -11.09 -3.73 22.58
N VAL A 57 -11.32 -2.59 21.93
CA VAL A 57 -12.02 -2.52 20.64
C VAL A 57 -11.21 -3.28 19.58
N LEU A 58 -9.90 -3.05 19.53
CA LEU A 58 -9.02 -3.75 18.58
C LEU A 58 -8.96 -5.24 18.82
N ASN A 59 -8.96 -5.71 20.06
CA ASN A 59 -9.04 -7.13 20.35
C ASN A 59 -10.29 -7.76 19.73
N THR A 60 -11.43 -7.07 19.82
CA THR A 60 -12.67 -7.52 19.17
C THR A 60 -12.53 -7.51 17.65
N VAL A 61 -12.09 -6.39 17.07
CA VAL A 61 -11.93 -6.23 15.60
C VAL A 61 -10.93 -7.23 15.02
N PHE A 62 -9.84 -7.52 15.70
CA PHE A 62 -8.83 -8.47 15.23
C PHE A 62 -9.36 -9.90 15.24
N ASN A 63 -10.05 -10.31 16.30
CA ASN A 63 -10.64 -11.64 16.38
C ASN A 63 -11.76 -11.87 15.34
N THR A 64 -12.43 -10.81 14.89
CA THR A 64 -13.43 -10.92 13.82
C THR A 64 -12.84 -10.77 12.41
N THR A 65 -11.86 -9.89 12.23
CA THR A 65 -11.33 -9.55 10.89
C THR A 65 -10.18 -10.45 10.47
N PHE A 66 -9.24 -10.80 11.37
CA PHE A 66 -8.06 -11.58 10.96
C PHE A 66 -8.39 -12.92 10.31
N PRO A 67 -9.42 -13.68 10.76
CA PRO A 67 -9.82 -14.91 10.08
C PRO A 67 -10.30 -14.71 8.63
N THR A 68 -10.68 -13.49 8.24
CA THR A 68 -11.14 -13.17 6.88
C THR A 68 -10.02 -12.63 5.98
N LEU A 69 -8.85 -12.31 6.55
CA LEU A 69 -7.71 -11.79 5.79
C LEU A 69 -7.00 -12.91 5.02
N CYS A 70 -6.39 -12.52 3.90
CA CYS A 70 -5.59 -13.40 3.08
C CYS A 70 -4.36 -13.93 3.82
N ASN A 71 -4.17 -15.24 3.73
CA ASN A 71 -3.03 -15.99 4.26
C ASN A 71 -2.20 -16.69 3.16
N ALA A 72 -2.36 -16.28 1.90
CA ALA A 72 -1.63 -16.86 0.77
C ALA A 72 -0.10 -16.85 0.96
N ASP A 73 0.54 -17.89 0.45
CA ASP A 73 1.98 -18.14 0.46
C ASP A 73 2.64 -18.02 -0.92
N SER A 74 1.85 -17.72 -1.97
CA SER A 74 2.28 -17.51 -3.34
C SER A 74 1.92 -16.11 -3.86
N ALA A 75 2.46 -15.75 -5.02
CA ALA A 75 2.08 -14.51 -5.70
C ALA A 75 0.59 -14.56 -6.14
N PRO A 76 -0.14 -13.43 -6.03
CA PRO A 76 -1.53 -13.31 -6.45
C PRO A 76 -1.66 -13.28 -7.98
N ALA A 77 -2.84 -13.61 -8.50
CA ALA A 77 -3.11 -13.73 -9.93
C ALA A 77 -2.89 -12.40 -10.65
N CYS A 78 -3.35 -11.27 -10.08
CA CYS A 78 -3.13 -9.95 -10.65
C CYS A 78 -1.65 -9.59 -10.83
N ILE A 79 -0.73 -10.20 -10.08
CA ILE A 79 0.72 -10.03 -10.27
C ILE A 79 1.25 -11.01 -11.32
N THR A 80 0.92 -12.29 -11.22
CA THR A 80 1.42 -13.31 -12.16
C THR A 80 0.94 -13.05 -13.58
N ASP A 81 -0.27 -12.54 -13.75
CA ASP A 81 -0.83 -12.14 -15.04
C ASP A 81 -0.04 -11.00 -15.68
N LYS A 82 0.31 -9.98 -14.90
CA LYS A 82 1.14 -8.86 -15.36
C LYS A 82 2.53 -9.34 -15.78
N VAL A 83 3.12 -10.24 -14.99
CA VAL A 83 4.41 -10.87 -15.33
C VAL A 83 4.32 -11.64 -16.65
N SER A 84 3.28 -12.46 -16.84
CA SER A 84 3.08 -13.26 -18.06
C SER A 84 2.93 -12.39 -19.32
N LYS A 85 2.42 -11.17 -19.17
CA LYS A 85 2.23 -10.18 -20.26
C LYS A 85 3.46 -9.28 -20.48
N GLY A 86 4.52 -9.42 -19.68
CA GLY A 86 5.67 -8.52 -19.72
C GLY A 86 5.36 -7.09 -19.22
N GLU A 87 4.27 -6.93 -18.47
CA GLU A 87 3.81 -5.63 -17.94
C GLU A 87 4.46 -5.37 -16.56
N PHE A 88 5.75 -5.04 -16.55
CA PHE A 88 6.55 -4.87 -15.35
C PHE A 88 6.53 -3.46 -14.72
N GLY A 89 5.53 -2.64 -15.05
CA GLY A 89 5.39 -1.27 -14.56
C GLY A 89 6.23 -0.26 -15.35
N ILE A 90 6.79 0.73 -14.65
CA ILE A 90 7.48 1.88 -15.25
C ILE A 90 8.56 1.48 -16.26
N LYS A 91 9.36 0.43 -15.99
CA LYS A 91 10.45 -0.01 -16.88
C LYS A 91 9.97 -0.54 -18.24
N THR A 92 8.73 -1.00 -18.32
CA THR A 92 8.06 -1.42 -19.57
C THR A 92 6.93 -0.46 -19.95
N LYS A 93 6.85 0.70 -19.30
CA LYS A 93 5.77 1.70 -19.41
C LYS A 93 4.35 1.17 -19.19
N LYS A 94 4.19 -0.05 -18.67
CA LYS A 94 2.88 -0.67 -18.46
C LYS A 94 2.94 -1.67 -17.33
N GLY A 95 2.00 -1.57 -16.39
CA GLY A 95 1.80 -2.47 -15.26
C GLY A 95 0.36 -2.39 -14.78
N PHE A 96 0.14 -2.10 -13.48
CA PHE A 96 -1.17 -1.69 -12.98
C PHE A 96 -1.59 -0.30 -13.47
N VAL A 97 -0.60 0.55 -13.79
CA VAL A 97 -0.79 1.86 -14.39
C VAL A 97 -0.17 1.85 -15.79
N ASP A 98 -0.82 2.53 -16.73
CA ASP A 98 -0.32 2.75 -18.08
C ASP A 98 0.48 4.06 -18.15
N TYR A 99 1.74 3.96 -18.57
CA TYR A 99 2.68 5.07 -18.71
C TYR A 99 3.11 5.28 -20.17
N THR A 100 2.42 4.67 -21.14
CA THR A 100 2.81 4.70 -22.56
C THR A 100 2.96 6.13 -23.09
N ASP A 101 2.03 7.02 -22.72
CA ASP A 101 2.01 8.43 -23.13
C ASP A 101 2.61 9.38 -22.07
N LYS A 102 3.40 8.86 -21.14
CA LYS A 102 4.00 9.65 -20.05
C LYS A 102 5.50 9.85 -20.27
N ASP A 103 5.98 11.04 -19.92
CA ASP A 103 7.40 11.28 -19.71
C ASP A 103 7.81 10.62 -18.39
N ILE A 104 8.49 9.47 -18.49
CA ILE A 104 8.89 8.65 -17.36
C ILE A 104 9.83 9.40 -16.40
N SER A 105 10.77 10.17 -16.95
CA SER A 105 11.71 10.95 -16.14
C SER A 105 10.95 11.96 -15.30
N LYS A 106 9.96 12.63 -15.90
CA LYS A 106 9.09 13.57 -15.19
C LYS A 106 8.19 12.89 -14.15
N VAL A 107 7.62 11.73 -14.45
CA VAL A 107 6.81 10.97 -13.46
C VAL A 107 7.63 10.63 -12.21
N ILE A 108 8.87 10.22 -12.40
CA ILE A 108 9.78 9.87 -11.30
C ILE A 108 10.15 11.13 -10.51
N SER A 109 10.62 12.20 -11.18
CA SER A 109 11.04 13.43 -10.51
C SER A 109 9.89 14.08 -9.73
N ASP A 110 8.69 14.16 -10.34
CA ASP A 110 7.51 14.73 -9.68
C ASP A 110 7.10 13.91 -8.44
N GLY A 111 7.33 12.60 -8.46
CA GLY A 111 7.07 11.70 -7.33
C GLY A 111 8.08 11.90 -6.19
N GLU A 112 9.36 12.00 -6.53
CA GLU A 112 10.44 12.23 -5.56
C GLU A 112 10.31 13.59 -4.87
N GLU A 113 10.03 14.66 -5.61
CA GLU A 113 9.82 15.99 -5.06
C GLU A 113 8.67 16.02 -4.03
N LYS A 114 7.55 15.37 -4.37
CA LYS A 114 6.40 15.23 -3.45
C LYS A 114 6.79 14.44 -2.19
N LEU A 115 7.50 13.33 -2.35
CA LEU A 115 7.95 12.52 -1.20
C LEU A 115 8.88 13.33 -0.29
N ILE A 116 9.84 14.06 -0.87
CA ILE A 116 10.75 14.94 -0.12
C ILE A 116 9.95 15.98 0.68
N SER A 117 8.94 16.60 0.07
CA SER A 117 8.11 17.59 0.77
C SER A 117 7.36 16.99 1.97
N ILE A 118 6.83 15.77 1.83
CA ILE A 118 6.12 15.05 2.91
C ILE A 118 7.10 14.71 4.04
N VAL A 119 8.27 14.18 3.69
CA VAL A 119 9.30 13.81 4.68
C VAL A 119 9.82 15.04 5.42
N LYS A 120 10.02 16.16 4.72
CA LYS A 120 10.42 17.42 5.35
C LYS A 120 9.37 17.90 6.33
N TYR A 121 8.11 17.94 5.91
CA TYR A 121 7.01 18.31 6.79
C TYR A 121 6.97 17.43 8.04
N ALA A 122 7.13 16.11 7.89
CA ALA A 122 7.08 15.19 9.01
C ALA A 122 8.25 15.37 9.99
N LYS A 123 9.47 15.65 9.51
CA LYS A 123 10.63 16.00 10.36
C LYS A 123 10.43 17.30 11.14
N ASP A 124 9.72 18.25 10.55
CA ASP A 124 9.55 19.57 11.17
C ASP A 124 8.36 19.60 12.15
N ASN A 125 7.40 18.67 12.03
CA ASN A 125 6.10 18.77 12.71
C ASN A 125 5.61 17.48 13.41
N ILE A 126 6.21 16.32 13.14
CA ILE A 126 5.72 15.02 13.64
C ILE A 126 6.76 14.32 14.53
N TRP A 127 8.02 14.18 14.07
CA TRP A 127 9.08 13.49 14.80
C TRP A 127 10.41 14.26 14.83
#